data_AF-A0A764A7A1-F1
#
_entry.id   AF-A0A764A7A1-F1
#
_cell.length_a   1.000
_cell.length_b   1.000
_cell.length_c   1.000
_cell.angle_alpha   90.00
_cell.angle_beta   90.00
_cell.angle_gamma   90.00
#
_symmetry.space_group_name_H-M   'P 1'
#
loop_
_entity.id
_entity.type
_entity.pdbx_description
1 polymer ?
#
loop_
_entity_poly.entity_id
_entity_poly.type
_entity_poly.pdbx_seq_one_letter_code
_entity_poly.pdbx_strand_id
1 'polypeptide(L)'
;MIKKIIFTVTPIFSIPPRGAAAVETWIYQVAKRLSIPNAIACIKNAGYPEYNKINDNCDIHYIGFSKVYKRLFQKWTRLDPLPYSQRVLNIRDKVTTQEDSVIVIHNSMKLYRQIRERNPNA
;
A
#
# COMPACT_ATOMS: atom_id res chain seq x y z
N MET A 1 20.09 6.71 7.28
CA MET A 1 19.96 6.55 5.82
C MET A 1 18.74 5.67 5.58
N ILE A 2 17.85 6.01 4.66
CA ILE A 2 16.62 5.23 4.43
C ILE A 2 17.01 3.81 3.98
N LYS A 3 16.58 2.79 4.72
CA LYS A 3 16.93 1.40 4.39
C LYS A 3 15.88 0.70 3.53
N LYS A 4 14.62 1.10 3.66
CA LYS A 4 13.52 0.58 2.83
C LYS A 4 12.39 1.59 2.66
N ILE A 5 11.78 1.63 1.47
CA ILE A 5 10.67 2.52 1.15
C ILE A 5 9.40 1.71 0.91
N ILE A 6 8.28 2.12 1.50
CA ILE A 6 6.97 1.54 1.23
C ILE A 6 6.13 2.60 0.53
N PHE A 7 5.89 2.43 -0.77
CA PHE A 7 5.00 3.29 -1.53
C PHE A 7 3.55 2.86 -1.35
N THR A 8 2.66 3.82 -1.13
CA THR A 8 1.22 3.57 -1.14
C THR A 8 0.44 4.78 -1.65
N VAL A 9 -0.83 4.56 -1.93
CA VAL A 9 -1.79 5.54 -2.44
C VAL A 9 -3.18 5.16 -1.90
N THR A 10 -4.14 6.08 -2.02
CA THR A 10 -5.56 5.80 -1.76
C THR A 10 -6.00 4.51 -2.45
N PRO A 11 -6.78 3.63 -1.79
CA PRO A 11 -7.12 2.30 -2.30
C PRO A 11 -8.18 2.33 -3.43
N ILE A 12 -7.88 2.97 -4.55
CA ILE A 12 -8.76 3.10 -5.72
C ILE A 12 -8.31 2.16 -6.83
N PHE A 13 -7.08 2.33 -7.31
CA PHE A 13 -6.51 1.50 -8.37
C PHE A 13 -5.29 0.68 -7.89
N SER A 14 -5.20 -0.54 -8.38
CA SER A 14 -4.01 -1.38 -8.27
C SER A 14 -2.84 -0.80 -9.05
N ILE A 15 -1.63 -1.18 -8.65
CA ILE A 15 -0.38 -0.78 -9.29
C ILE A 15 0.29 -2.03 -9.88
N PRO A 16 0.77 -2.02 -11.14
CA PRO A 16 0.55 -0.99 -12.15
C PRO A 16 -0.93 -0.89 -12.52
N PRO A 17 -1.44 0.29 -12.88
CA PRO A 17 -2.85 0.45 -13.24
C PRO A 17 -3.15 -0.11 -14.64
N ARG A 18 -4.37 -0.61 -14.84
CA ARG A 18 -4.90 -1.06 -16.14
C ARG A 18 -5.63 0.04 -16.92
N GLY A 19 -5.80 1.22 -16.32
CA GLY A 19 -6.48 2.37 -16.90
C GLY A 19 -5.76 3.67 -16.56
N ALA A 20 -6.40 4.80 -16.88
CA ALA A 20 -5.83 6.12 -16.61
C ALA A 20 -5.76 6.39 -15.09
N ALA A 21 -4.57 6.21 -14.52
CA ALA A 21 -4.29 6.46 -13.12
C ALA A 21 -2.85 6.99 -12.97
N ALA A 22 -2.72 8.32 -12.99
CA ALA A 22 -1.42 8.99 -13.10
C ALA A 22 -0.52 8.76 -11.87
N VAL A 23 -1.09 8.80 -10.67
CA VAL A 23 -0.35 8.60 -9.42
C VAL A 23 0.20 7.18 -9.33
N GLU A 24 -0.64 6.19 -9.60
CA GLU A 24 -0.31 4.76 -9.62
C GLU A 24 0.75 4.46 -10.68
N THR A 25 0.64 5.06 -11.86
CA THR A 25 1.63 4.95 -12.93
C THR A 25 2.96 5.53 -12.48
N TRP A 26 2.95 6.73 -11.90
CA TRP A 26 4.16 7.39 -11.39
C TRP A 26 4.85 6.53 -10.32
N ILE A 27 4.10 6.02 -9.34
CA ILE A 27 4.63 5.15 -8.28
C ILE A 27 5.32 3.93 -8.90
N TYR A 28 4.64 3.24 -9.82
CA TYR A 28 5.20 2.07 -10.48
C TYR A 28 6.50 2.38 -11.22
N GLN A 29 6.53 3.49 -11.95
CA GLN A 29 7.66 3.91 -12.76
C GLN A 29 8.86 4.35 -11.90
N VAL A 30 8.63 4.98 -10.76
CA VAL A 30 9.68 5.36 -9.81
C VAL A 30 10.21 4.14 -9.07
N ALA A 31 9.33 3.37 -8.44
CA ALA A 31 9.68 2.23 -7.60
C ALA A 31 10.55 1.20 -8.35
N LYS A 32 10.18 0.87 -9.60
CA LYS A 32 10.93 -0.11 -10.40
C LYS A 32 12.33 0.33 -10.82
N ARG A 33 12.62 1.65 -10.80
CA ARG A 33 13.92 2.23 -11.20
C ARG A 33 14.80 2.61 -10.02
N LEU A 34 14.25 2.58 -8.81
CA LEU A 34 14.96 3.01 -7.62
C LEU A 34 15.99 1.95 -7.19
N SER A 35 17.18 2.38 -6.82
CA SER A 35 18.24 1.51 -6.27
C SER A 35 18.02 1.14 -4.80
N ILE A 36 17.21 1.91 -4.09
CA ILE A 36 16.86 1.66 -2.69
C ILE A 36 15.80 0.55 -2.64
N PRO A 37 15.96 -0.48 -1.79
CA PRO A 37 14.94 -1.50 -1.59
C PRO A 37 13.59 -0.88 -1.27
N ASN A 38 12.55 -1.31 -1.98
CA ASN A 38 11.23 -0.75 -1.88
C ASN A 38 10.13 -1.78 -2.12
N ALA A 39 8.95 -1.45 -1.62
CA ALA A 39 7.74 -2.24 -1.78
C ALA A 39 6.57 -1.30 -2.12
N ILE A 40 5.64 -1.78 -2.94
CA ILE A 40 4.40 -1.06 -3.26
C ILE A 40 3.24 -1.75 -2.55
N ALA A 41 2.56 -1.07 -1.65
CA ALA A 41 1.31 -1.51 -1.03
C ALA A 41 0.12 -0.83 -1.71
N CYS A 42 -0.69 -1.57 -2.45
CA CYS A 42 -1.85 -1.03 -3.19
C CYS A 42 -3.11 -1.91 -3.03
N ILE A 43 -4.28 -1.39 -3.38
CA ILE A 43 -5.53 -2.17 -3.39
C ILE A 43 -5.44 -3.31 -4.41
N LYS A 44 -6.06 -4.47 -4.13
CA LYS A 44 -6.24 -5.57 -5.08
C LYS A 44 -7.57 -5.39 -5.84
N ASN A 45 -7.51 -4.91 -7.08
CA ASN A 45 -8.63 -4.95 -8.00
C ASN A 45 -8.75 -6.36 -8.63
N ALA A 46 -9.87 -6.62 -9.32
CA ALA A 46 -10.13 -7.91 -9.93
C ALA A 46 -9.03 -8.29 -10.96
N GLY A 47 -8.58 -9.54 -10.91
CA GLY A 47 -7.56 -10.07 -11.81
C GLY A 47 -6.11 -9.65 -11.48
N TYR A 48 -5.85 -9.03 -10.33
CA TYR A 48 -4.49 -8.84 -9.81
C TYR A 48 -4.10 -9.99 -8.86
N PRO A 49 -2.81 -10.35 -8.80
CA PRO A 49 -2.30 -11.35 -7.86
C PRO A 49 -2.31 -10.79 -6.42
N GLU A 50 -1.82 -11.56 -5.46
CA GLU A 50 -1.60 -11.10 -4.08
C GLU A 50 -0.22 -10.49 -3.89
N TYR A 51 0.73 -10.93 -4.69
CA TYR A 51 2.11 -10.50 -4.68
C TYR A 51 2.67 -10.49 -6.10
N ASN A 52 3.57 -9.56 -6.39
CA ASN A 52 4.33 -9.56 -7.63
C ASN A 52 5.75 -9.02 -7.39
N LYS A 53 6.78 -9.81 -7.69
CA LYS A 53 8.18 -9.34 -7.67
C LYS A 53 8.48 -8.65 -9.00
N ILE A 54 8.87 -7.38 -8.96
CA ILE A 54 9.21 -6.61 -10.17
C ILE A 54 10.68 -6.76 -10.53
N ASN A 55 11.55 -6.63 -9.52
CA ASN A 55 12.98 -6.87 -9.62
C ASN A 55 13.55 -7.13 -8.22
N ASP A 56 14.89 -7.12 -8.06
CA ASP A 56 15.52 -7.40 -6.77
C ASP A 56 15.33 -6.30 -5.72
N ASN A 57 15.03 -5.07 -6.16
CA ASN A 57 14.80 -3.93 -5.28
C ASN A 57 13.33 -3.59 -5.10
N CYS A 58 12.41 -4.15 -5.89
CA CYS A 58 11.01 -3.73 -5.95
C CYS A 58 10.05 -4.92 -6.01
N ASP A 59 9.09 -4.93 -5.09
CA ASP A 59 7.95 -5.83 -5.11
C ASP A 59 6.62 -5.10 -4.85
N ILE A 60 5.51 -5.79 -5.15
CA ILE A 60 4.16 -5.27 -5.01
C ILE A 60 3.34 -6.22 -4.15
N HIS A 61 2.69 -5.66 -3.14
CA HIS A 61 1.77 -6.34 -2.24
C HIS A 61 0.35 -5.78 -2.44
N TYR A 62 -0.55 -6.66 -2.88
CA TYR A 62 -1.94 -6.28 -3.19
C TYR A 62 -2.87 -6.57 -2.01
N ILE A 63 -3.46 -5.51 -1.47
CA ILE A 63 -4.37 -5.57 -0.34
C ILE A 63 -5.79 -5.93 -0.83
N GLY A 64 -6.19 -7.18 -0.57
CA GLY A 64 -7.54 -7.66 -0.86
C GLY A 64 -8.57 -7.28 0.19
N PHE A 65 -9.78 -6.95 -0.27
CA PHE A 65 -10.98 -6.88 0.56
C PHE A 65 -12.07 -7.75 -0.06
N SER A 66 -12.54 -8.75 0.69
CA SER A 66 -13.64 -9.60 0.22
C SER A 66 -14.95 -8.80 0.14
N LYS A 67 -15.86 -9.21 -0.74
CA LYS A 67 -17.19 -8.58 -0.85
C LYS A 67 -17.93 -8.62 0.50
N VAL A 68 -17.82 -9.74 1.22
CA VAL A 68 -18.41 -9.93 2.55
C VAL A 68 -17.80 -8.94 3.55
N TYR A 69 -16.48 -8.80 3.58
CA TYR A 69 -15.81 -7.84 4.46
C TYR A 69 -16.30 -6.41 4.20
N LYS A 70 -16.34 -5.97 2.94
CA LYS A 70 -16.82 -4.63 2.58
C LYS A 70 -18.29 -4.43 2.98
N ARG A 71 -19.12 -5.46 2.77
CA ARG A 71 -20.55 -5.40 3.12
C ARG A 71 -20.75 -5.26 4.63
N LEU A 72 -20.13 -6.13 5.41
CA LEU A 72 -20.29 -6.15 6.86
C LEU A 72 -19.64 -4.92 7.49
N PHE A 73 -18.34 -4.73 7.28
CA PHE A 73 -17.54 -3.79 8.07
C PHE A 73 -17.52 -2.36 7.53
N GLN A 74 -17.55 -2.19 6.20
CA GLN A 74 -17.47 -0.85 5.59
C GLN A 74 -18.85 -0.27 5.30
N LYS A 75 -19.86 -1.09 5.02
CA LYS A 75 -21.21 -0.64 4.68
C LYS A 75 -22.19 -0.71 5.85
N TRP A 76 -22.34 -1.88 6.48
CA TRP A 76 -23.38 -2.09 7.49
C TRP A 76 -22.99 -1.62 8.88
N THR A 77 -21.92 -2.16 9.45
CA THR A 77 -21.51 -1.79 10.80
C THR A 77 -20.75 -0.46 10.84
N ARG A 78 -20.11 -0.08 9.72
CA ARG A 78 -19.15 1.04 9.64
C ARG A 78 -17.99 0.93 10.65
N LEU A 79 -17.82 -0.23 11.25
CA LEU A 79 -16.72 -0.59 12.11
C LEU A 79 -15.76 -1.40 11.24
N ASP A 80 -14.71 -0.75 10.72
CA ASP A 80 -13.68 -1.40 9.92
C ASP A 80 -12.53 -1.84 10.85
N PRO A 81 -12.49 -3.10 11.32
CA PRO A 81 -11.51 -3.54 12.31
C PRO A 81 -10.09 -3.65 11.74
N LEU A 82 -9.99 -3.87 10.43
CA LEU A 82 -8.72 -3.98 9.72
C LEU A 82 -8.73 -3.09 8.47
N PRO A 83 -8.73 -1.75 8.66
CA PRO A 83 -8.85 -0.80 7.57
C PRO A 83 -7.59 -0.81 6.70
N TYR A 84 -7.69 -0.17 5.54
CA TYR A 84 -6.59 -0.10 4.59
C TYR A 84 -5.28 0.42 5.20
N SER A 85 -5.33 1.46 6.03
CA SER A 85 -4.15 2.00 6.72
C SER A 85 -3.44 0.96 7.58
N GLN A 86 -4.18 0.14 8.33
CA GLN A 86 -3.60 -0.94 9.13
C GLN A 86 -3.00 -2.03 8.24
N ARG A 87 -3.63 -2.34 7.10
CA ARG A 87 -3.10 -3.33 6.16
C ARG A 87 -1.81 -2.87 5.48
N VAL A 88 -1.66 -1.56 5.23
CA VAL A 88 -0.38 -0.98 4.78
C VAL A 88 0.70 -1.16 5.85
N LEU A 89 0.39 -0.90 7.12
CA LEU A 89 1.33 -1.13 8.24
C LEU A 89 1.72 -2.61 8.34
N ASN A 90 0.76 -3.53 8.21
CA ASN A 90 1.05 -4.97 8.22
C ASN A 90 1.97 -5.38 7.04
N ILE A 91 1.87 -4.72 5.89
CA ILE A 91 2.80 -4.95 4.78
C ILE A 91 4.19 -4.43 5.16
N ARG A 92 4.31 -3.22 5.72
CA ARG A 92 5.59 -2.71 6.24
C ARG A 92 6.24 -3.76 7.14
N ASP A 93 5.51 -4.26 8.13
CA ASP A 93 6.03 -5.23 9.11
C ASP A 93 6.40 -6.58 8.47
N LYS A 94 5.74 -6.95 7.36
CA LYS A 94 6.11 -8.13 6.58
C LYS A 94 7.39 -7.93 5.77
N VAL A 95 7.61 -6.73 5.22
CA VAL A 95 8.70 -6.48 4.26
C VAL A 95 9.96 -5.92 4.91
N THR A 96 9.89 -5.45 6.14
CA THR A 96 11.03 -4.90 6.88
C THR A 96 10.80 -4.90 8.39
N THR A 97 11.87 -5.19 9.14
CA THR A 97 11.97 -4.97 10.60
C THR A 97 12.85 -3.77 10.94
N GLN A 98 13.30 -3.03 9.92
CA GLN A 98 14.27 -1.95 10.08
C GLN A 98 13.57 -0.64 10.47
N GLU A 99 14.07 -0.02 11.55
CA GLU A 99 13.57 1.26 12.08
C GLU A 99 13.70 2.41 11.07
N ASP A 100 14.70 2.37 10.18
CA ASP A 100 14.94 3.39 9.14
C ASP A 100 14.09 3.18 7.86
N SER A 101 12.95 2.53 7.96
CA SER A 101 12.01 2.36 6.84
C SER A 101 11.00 3.51 6.80
N VAL A 102 10.63 3.95 5.59
CA VAL A 102 9.73 5.09 5.41
C VAL A 102 8.51 4.69 4.59
N ILE A 103 7.33 5.16 4.98
CA ILE A 103 6.10 5.01 4.20
C ILE A 103 5.84 6.29 3.41
N VAL A 104 5.90 6.20 2.08
CA VAL A 104 5.61 7.31 1.18
C VAL A 104 4.16 7.18 0.70
N ILE A 105 3.32 8.11 1.15
CA ILE A 105 1.89 8.12 0.86
C ILE A 105 1.61 9.18 -0.21
N HIS A 106 1.16 8.73 -1.38
CA HIS A 106 0.87 9.64 -2.47
C HIS A 106 -0.57 10.15 -2.42
N ASN A 107 -0.71 11.47 -2.51
CA ASN A 107 -1.96 12.18 -2.76
C ASN A 107 -3.13 11.75 -1.84
N SER A 108 -2.85 11.52 -0.56
CA SER A 108 -3.87 11.06 0.39
C SER A 108 -3.59 11.48 1.82
N MET A 109 -3.97 12.71 2.17
CA MET A 109 -3.83 13.21 3.55
C MET A 109 -4.70 12.44 4.55
N LYS A 110 -5.85 11.92 4.10
CA LYS A 110 -6.70 11.05 4.92
C LYS A 110 -5.97 9.75 5.29
N LEU A 111 -5.36 9.08 4.30
CA LEU A 111 -4.61 7.86 4.54
C LEU A 111 -3.39 8.13 5.42
N TYR A 112 -2.69 9.23 5.16
CA TYR A 112 -1.60 9.70 6.01
C TYR A 112 -2.02 9.85 7.47
N ARG A 113 -3.10 10.58 7.73
CA ARG A 113 -3.60 10.77 9.10
C ARG A 113 -3.94 9.44 9.76
N GLN A 114 -4.62 8.54 9.04
CA GLN A 114 -4.99 7.22 9.55
C GLN A 114 -3.79 6.30 9.84
N ILE A 115 -2.71 6.42 9.07
CA ILE A 115 -1.48 5.67 9.32
C ILE A 115 -0.76 6.26 10.53
N ARG A 116 -0.62 7.59 10.60
CA ARG A 116 0.02 8.30 11.72
C ARG A 116 -0.70 8.07 13.06
N GLU A 117 -2.03 8.10 13.07
CA GLU A 117 -2.85 7.81 14.26
C GLU A 117 -2.61 6.38 14.79
N ARG A 118 -2.26 5.44 13.91
CA ARG A 118 -2.03 4.02 14.25
C ARG A 118 -0.58 3.72 14.58
N ASN A 119 0.35 4.44 13.96
CA ASN A 119 1.77 4.33 14.21
C ASN A 119 2.41 5.72 14.08
N PRO A 120 2.61 6.43 15.21
CA PRO A 120 3.17 7.79 15.21
C PRO A 120 4.56 7.90 14.58
N ASN A 121 5.33 6.80 14.58
CA ASN A 121 6.70 6.72 14.10
C ASN A 121 6.81 6.18 12.67
N ALA A 122 5.68 5.94 11.99
CA ALA A 122 5.63 5.47 10.60
C ALA A 122 5.77 6.59 9.57
#